data_AF-A0A8B6F2V4-F1
#
_entry.id   AF-A0A8B6F2V4-F1
#
_cell.length_a   1.000
_cell.length_b   1.000
_cell.length_c   1.000
_cell.angle_alpha   90.00
_cell.angle_beta   90.00
_cell.angle_gamma   90.00
#
_symmetry.space_group_name_H-M   'P 1'
#
loop_
_entity.id
_entity.type
_entity.pdbx_description
1 polymer ?
#
loop_
_entity_poly.entity_id
_entity_poly.type
_entity_poly.pdbx_seq_one_letter_code
_entity_poly.pdbx_strand_id
1 'polypeptide(L)'
;MAKMNKKKFNIKGVFDGIRFSVGAQQKSENEIEETLRTDHFQVCNTVRHGFPYQPTAVAFDPVQHLLAIGTKTGWLRLLGRPGVDISCCHDNEVAVTQIVFLGNE
;
A
#
# COMPACT_ATOMS: atom_id res chain seq x y z
N MET A 1 35.73 77.17 7.22
CA MET A 1 34.89 75.95 7.31
C MET A 1 33.87 75.96 6.18
N ALA A 2 34.00 75.09 5.18
CA ALA A 2 33.10 75.06 4.01
C ALA A 2 31.97 74.04 4.21
N LYS A 3 30.72 74.48 3.99
CA LYS A 3 29.51 73.63 4.01
C LYS A 3 29.39 72.87 2.68
N MET A 4 29.30 71.55 2.74
CA MET A 4 29.05 70.68 1.59
C MET A 4 27.60 70.15 1.64
N ASN A 5 26.78 70.56 0.68
CA ASN A 5 25.38 70.10 0.54
C ASN A 5 25.33 68.77 -0.21
N LYS A 6 24.85 67.70 0.44
CA LYS A 6 24.55 66.42 -0.22
C LYS A 6 23.10 66.42 -0.70
N LYS A 7 22.87 66.40 -2.02
CA LYS A 7 21.54 66.19 -2.61
C LYS A 7 21.04 64.78 -2.24
N LYS A 8 19.91 64.70 -1.54
CA LYS A 8 19.18 63.44 -1.28
C LYS A 8 18.61 62.92 -2.59
N PHE A 9 19.19 61.84 -3.11
CA PHE A 9 18.56 61.05 -4.16
C PHE A 9 17.48 60.16 -3.53
N ASN A 10 16.25 60.25 -4.04
CA ASN A 10 15.09 59.52 -3.56
C ASN A 10 14.85 58.29 -4.45
N ILE A 11 15.25 57.10 -3.97
CA ILE A 11 15.17 55.80 -4.68
C ILE A 11 13.75 55.21 -4.59
N LYS A 12 12.71 56.02 -4.76
CA LYS A 12 11.31 55.54 -4.71
C LYS A 12 10.75 55.13 -6.08
N GLY A 13 11.41 55.51 -7.17
CA GLY A 13 10.88 55.30 -8.54
C GLY A 13 11.48 54.14 -9.34
N VAL A 14 12.45 53.39 -8.82
CA VAL A 14 13.18 52.37 -9.61
C VAL A 14 12.63 50.95 -9.37
N PHE A 15 11.81 50.74 -8.34
CA PHE A 15 11.31 49.41 -7.97
C PHE A 15 9.95 49.03 -8.56
N ASP A 16 9.20 49.97 -9.17
CA ASP A 16 7.92 49.65 -9.80
C ASP A 16 8.07 48.84 -11.10
N GLY A 17 9.25 48.87 -11.73
CA GLY A 17 9.54 48.11 -12.95
C GLY A 17 9.90 46.64 -12.73
N ILE A 18 10.17 46.19 -11.49
CA ILE A 18 10.62 44.82 -11.20
C ILE A 18 9.45 43.90 -10.81
N ARG A 19 8.26 44.45 -10.54
CA ARG A 19 7.09 43.65 -10.14
C ARG A 19 6.39 42.92 -11.30
N PHE A 20 6.70 43.26 -12.56
CA PHE A 20 6.02 42.68 -13.71
C PHE A 20 6.80 41.57 -14.43
N SER A 21 8.08 41.35 -14.11
CA SER A 21 8.92 40.36 -14.83
C SER A 21 9.00 38.98 -14.18
N VAL A 22 8.37 38.78 -13.03
CA VAL A 22 8.01 37.44 -12.54
C VAL A 22 6.51 37.35 -12.68
N GLY A 23 6.06 36.88 -13.85
CA GLY A 23 4.68 36.46 -14.01
C GLY A 23 4.31 35.61 -12.81
N ALA A 24 3.14 35.88 -12.22
CA ALA A 24 2.61 35.08 -11.12
C ALA A 24 2.82 33.62 -11.51
N GLN A 25 3.77 32.97 -10.84
CA GLN A 25 4.10 31.59 -11.12
C GLN A 25 2.80 30.86 -10.84
N GLN A 26 2.12 30.44 -11.92
CA GLN A 26 0.97 29.55 -11.81
C GLN A 26 1.46 28.44 -10.91
N LYS A 27 0.88 28.37 -9.71
CA LYS A 27 1.16 27.33 -8.74
C LYS A 27 0.98 26.05 -9.54
N SER A 28 2.08 25.38 -9.86
CA SER A 28 2.04 24.21 -10.72
C SER A 28 1.08 23.26 -10.06
N GLU A 29 0.03 22.87 -10.77
CA GLU A 29 -1.03 21.97 -10.27
C GLU A 29 -0.44 20.61 -9.82
N ASN A 30 0.82 20.35 -10.18
CA ASN A 30 1.65 19.23 -9.76
C ASN A 30 2.72 19.63 -8.73
N GLU A 31 2.37 20.36 -7.66
CA GLU A 31 3.27 20.51 -6.51
C GLU A 31 3.30 19.15 -5.80
N ILE A 32 4.35 18.37 -6.05
CA ILE A 32 4.52 17.04 -5.44
C ILE A 32 4.66 17.27 -3.94
N GLU A 33 3.70 16.78 -3.16
CA GLU A 33 3.76 16.86 -1.71
C GLU A 33 4.88 15.95 -1.20
N GLU A 34 6.05 16.53 -0.92
CA GLU A 34 7.23 15.79 -0.43
C GLU A 34 7.08 15.30 1.01
N THR A 35 6.10 15.83 1.76
CA THR A 35 5.83 15.42 3.13
C THR A 35 4.91 14.20 3.15
N LEU A 36 5.50 13.05 3.44
CA LEU A 36 4.76 11.82 3.64
C LEU A 36 3.89 11.89 4.90
N ARG A 37 2.62 11.49 4.78
CA ARG A 37 1.65 11.43 5.86
C ARG A 37 1.26 9.98 6.14
N THR A 38 0.72 9.72 7.33
CA THR A 38 0.35 8.36 7.74
C THR A 38 -0.73 7.74 6.86
N ASP A 39 -1.67 8.54 6.35
CA ASP A 39 -2.74 8.13 5.43
C ASP A 39 -2.25 7.77 4.01
N HIS A 40 -0.99 8.07 3.67
CA HIS A 40 -0.35 7.57 2.45
C HIS A 40 0.07 6.10 2.57
N PHE A 41 0.07 5.54 3.78
CA PHE A 41 0.53 4.18 4.04
C PHE A 41 -0.56 3.36 4.69
N GLN A 42 -0.74 2.16 4.17
CA GLN A 42 -1.56 1.15 4.83
C GLN A 42 -0.78 -0.16 4.87
N VAL A 43 -0.56 -0.67 6.07
CA VAL A 43 -0.11 -2.04 6.25
C VAL A 43 -1.31 -2.95 6.07
N CYS A 44 -1.27 -3.79 5.05
CA CYS A 44 -2.26 -4.83 4.83
C CYS A 44 -1.57 -6.16 4.59
N ASN A 45 -2.14 -7.23 5.15
CA ASN A 45 -1.78 -8.57 4.72
C ASN A 45 -2.36 -8.78 3.33
N THR A 46 -1.50 -9.19 2.40
CA THR A 46 -1.89 -9.47 1.02
C THR A 46 -2.23 -10.96 0.89
N VAL A 47 -1.45 -11.71 0.11
CA VAL A 47 -1.65 -13.14 -0.14
C VAL A 47 -0.50 -13.95 0.44
N ARG A 48 -0.82 -15.14 0.97
CA ARG A 48 0.22 -16.11 1.34
C ARG A 48 0.72 -16.81 0.09
N HIS A 49 2.02 -16.75 -0.15
CA HIS A 49 2.66 -17.50 -1.23
C HIS A 49 3.32 -18.78 -0.70
N GLY A 50 3.62 -19.71 -1.61
CA GLY A 50 4.32 -20.96 -1.28
C GLY A 50 3.42 -22.04 -0.69
N PHE A 51 4.07 -23.11 -0.21
CA PHE A 51 3.40 -24.29 0.32
C PHE A 51 3.21 -24.20 1.84
N PRO A 52 2.08 -24.68 2.43
CA PRO A 52 1.87 -24.63 3.88
C PRO A 52 2.98 -25.33 4.68
N TYR A 53 3.43 -24.71 5.77
CA TYR A 53 4.43 -25.31 6.66
C TYR A 53 3.82 -26.45 7.48
N GLN A 54 4.56 -27.56 7.61
CA GLN A 54 4.14 -28.78 8.34
C GLN A 54 2.75 -29.30 7.91
N PRO A 55 2.58 -29.68 6.62
CA PRO A 55 1.34 -30.28 6.14
C PRO A 55 1.09 -31.61 6.87
N THR A 56 -0.17 -31.89 7.20
CA THR A 56 -0.60 -33.12 7.87
C THR A 56 -1.70 -33.86 7.11
N ALA A 57 -2.49 -33.14 6.31
CA ALA A 57 -3.56 -33.73 5.50
C ALA A 57 -3.68 -33.03 4.15
N VAL A 58 -4.16 -33.76 3.13
CA VAL A 58 -4.50 -33.21 1.82
C VAL A 58 -5.75 -33.91 1.30
N ALA A 59 -6.62 -33.18 0.61
CA ALA A 59 -7.76 -33.74 -0.12
C ALA A 59 -7.99 -32.95 -1.41
N PHE A 60 -8.53 -33.63 -2.42
CA PHE A 60 -8.90 -33.01 -3.69
C PHE A 60 -10.34 -33.36 -4.03
N ASP A 61 -11.13 -32.35 -4.41
CA ASP A 61 -12.44 -32.54 -5.02
C ASP A 61 -12.32 -32.47 -6.55
N PRO A 62 -12.55 -33.59 -7.27
CA PRO A 62 -12.48 -33.61 -8.72
C PRO A 62 -13.63 -32.87 -9.42
N VAL A 63 -14.77 -32.64 -8.76
CA VAL A 63 -15.94 -31.97 -9.36
C VAL A 63 -15.72 -30.46 -9.37
N GLN A 64 -15.36 -29.89 -8.22
CA GLN A 64 -15.13 -28.44 -8.08
C GLN A 64 -13.69 -28.02 -8.40
N HIS A 65 -12.80 -28.99 -8.62
CA HIS A 65 -11.36 -28.78 -8.80
C HIS A 65 -10.72 -27.99 -7.65
N LEU A 66 -10.99 -28.44 -6.42
CA LEU A 66 -10.51 -27.80 -5.20
C LEU A 66 -9.50 -28.70 -4.49
N LEU A 67 -8.35 -28.13 -4.12
CA LEU A 67 -7.31 -28.76 -3.32
C LEU A 67 -7.32 -28.16 -1.91
N ALA A 68 -7.53 -28.99 -0.90
CA ALA A 68 -7.45 -28.60 0.50
C ALA A 68 -6.18 -29.18 1.13
N ILE A 69 -5.42 -28.35 1.85
CA ILE A 69 -4.19 -28.72 2.57
C ILE A 69 -4.34 -28.31 4.04
N GLY A 70 -4.21 -29.28 4.95
CA GLY A 70 -4.26 -29.08 6.39
C GLY A 70 -2.86 -29.13 7.02
N THR A 71 -2.64 -28.41 8.11
CA THR A 71 -1.34 -28.36 8.81
C THR A 71 -1.43 -28.86 10.26
N LYS A 72 -0.24 -29.09 10.85
CA LYS A 72 -0.08 -29.48 12.26
C LYS A 72 -0.65 -28.48 13.26
N THR A 73 -0.73 -27.20 12.91
CA THR A 73 -1.22 -26.12 13.77
C THR A 73 -2.70 -25.81 13.54
N GLY A 74 -3.42 -26.63 12.78
CA GLY A 74 -4.85 -26.46 12.55
C GLY A 74 -5.21 -25.49 11.43
N TRP A 75 -4.24 -25.06 10.63
CA TRP A 75 -4.52 -24.28 9.43
C TRP A 75 -5.01 -25.17 8.30
N LEU A 76 -6.02 -24.71 7.59
CA LEU A 76 -6.53 -25.29 6.36
C LEU A 76 -6.42 -24.26 5.24
N ARG A 77 -5.83 -24.65 4.11
CA ARG A 77 -5.76 -23.83 2.90
C ARG A 77 -6.49 -24.52 1.75
N LEU A 78 -7.42 -23.81 1.14
CA LEU A 78 -8.19 -24.27 -0.02
C LEU A 78 -7.72 -23.52 -1.27
N LEU A 79 -7.29 -24.27 -2.27
CA LEU A 79 -6.76 -23.79 -3.54
C LEU A 79 -7.65 -24.28 -4.67
N GLY A 80 -7.81 -23.48 -5.72
CA GLY A 80 -8.56 -23.89 -6.90
C GLY A 80 -8.07 -23.18 -8.17
N ARG A 81 -9.02 -22.79 -9.02
CA ARG A 81 -8.75 -21.94 -10.19
C ARG A 81 -8.11 -20.61 -9.79
N PRO A 82 -7.47 -19.87 -10.73
CA PRO A 82 -6.90 -18.56 -10.43
C PRO A 82 -7.87 -17.65 -9.67
N GLY A 83 -7.41 -17.09 -8.54
CA GLY A 83 -8.24 -16.28 -7.64
C GLY A 83 -8.91 -17.05 -6.50
N VAL A 84 -8.87 -18.38 -6.49
CA VAL A 84 -9.38 -19.22 -5.40
C VAL A 84 -8.22 -19.64 -4.50
N ASP A 85 -8.01 -18.85 -3.44
CA ASP A 85 -7.08 -19.14 -2.34
C ASP A 85 -7.69 -18.66 -1.03
N ILE A 86 -8.16 -19.61 -0.23
CA ILE A 86 -8.86 -19.35 1.03
C ILE A 86 -8.11 -20.05 2.14
N SER A 87 -8.01 -19.40 3.29
CA SER A 87 -7.45 -20.02 4.49
C SER A 87 -8.40 -19.86 5.66
N CYS A 88 -8.47 -20.90 6.48
CA CYS A 88 -9.15 -20.89 7.77
C CYS A 88 -8.32 -21.70 8.77
N CYS A 89 -8.65 -21.61 10.05
CA CYS A 89 -8.02 -22.42 11.07
C CYS A 89 -9.05 -22.88 12.09
N HIS A 90 -8.75 -23.99 12.76
CA HIS A 90 -9.47 -24.35 13.98
C HIS A 90 -9.25 -23.28 15.07
N ASP A 91 -10.21 -23.15 16.00
CA ASP A 91 -10.09 -22.23 17.13
C ASP A 91 -8.91 -22.58 18.06
N ASN A 92 -8.55 -23.86 18.12
CA ASN A 92 -7.40 -24.37 18.85
C ASN A 92 -6.32 -24.84 17.88
N GLU A 93 -5.05 -24.76 18.29
CA GLU A 93 -3.90 -25.25 17.53
C GLU A 93 -3.82 -26.78 17.52
N VAL A 94 -4.75 -27.42 16.81
CA VAL A 94 -4.86 -28.87 16.69
C VAL A 94 -4.58 -29.30 15.25
N ALA A 95 -3.79 -30.34 15.07
CA ALA A 95 -3.44 -30.84 13.75
C ALA A 95 -4.66 -31.28 12.94
N VAL A 96 -4.72 -30.84 11.68
CA VAL A 96 -5.71 -31.34 10.72
C VAL A 96 -5.30 -32.76 10.30
N THR A 97 -6.04 -33.77 10.73
CA THR A 97 -5.70 -35.19 10.48
C THR A 97 -6.27 -35.73 9.18
N GLN A 98 -7.47 -35.28 8.80
CA GLN A 98 -8.17 -35.72 7.61
C GLN A 98 -9.03 -34.59 7.06
N ILE A 99 -9.13 -34.53 5.74
CA ILE A 99 -10.03 -33.61 5.02
C ILE A 99 -10.89 -34.46 4.10
N VAL A 100 -12.20 -34.23 4.13
CA VAL A 100 -13.16 -34.90 3.26
C VAL A 100 -14.06 -33.84 2.66
N PHE A 101 -14.11 -33.79 1.33
CA PHE A 101 -15.15 -33.03 0.63
C PHE A 101 -16.44 -33.84 0.69
N LEU A 102 -17.52 -33.20 1.16
CA LEU A 102 -18.85 -33.79 1.09
C LEU A 102 -19.30 -33.75 -0.37
N GLY A 103 -19.71 -34.90 -0.90
CA GLY A 103 -20.02 -35.05 -2.33
C GLY A 103 -21.11 -34.09 -2.79
N ASN A 104 -20.79 -33.32 -3.83
CA ASN A 104 -21.76 -32.66 -4.69
C ASN A 104 -21.85 -33.49 -5.97
N GLU A 105 -22.80 -34.43 -6.04
CA GLU A 105 -23.24 -35.00 -7.31
C GLU A 105 -24.11 -34.01 -8.09
#